data_AF-A0AA42X6R5-F1
#
_entry.id   AF-A0AA42X6R5-F1
#
_cell.length_a   1.000
_cell.length_b   1.000
_cell.length_c   1.000
_cell.angle_alpha   90.00
_cell.angle_beta   90.00
_cell.angle_gamma   90.00
#
_symmetry.space_group_name_H-M   'P 1'
#
loop_
_entity.id
_entity.type
_entity.pdbx_description
1 polymer ?
#
loop_
_entity_poly.entity_id
_entity_poly.type
_entity_poly.pdbx_seq_one_letter_code
_entity_poly.pdbx_strand_id
1 'polypeptide(L)'
;MSLATATPAPALLSPTDHALVLIDFQSQMAFATHTIDISALRNNVSLISKSAKGFNVPVVLTTVAETSFSGPMFPELPQIFAGQTVFDRTSMNTWEDQPVIDEINRIGKRRLVVAGLWTSVCIVGPALSALAQGFEVYVITDACGDVSEEAHERAITRMVQAGAVPMTSVQYLLELQRDWARGETYDLTTGIARDHAGGYGIGIQYAKRMFGAQEGGH
;
A
#
# COMPACT_ATOMS: atom_id res chain seq x y z
N MET A 1 -16.12 -11.55 33.04
CA MET A 1 -15.56 -10.19 32.84
C MET A 1 -14.36 -10.34 31.92
N SER A 2 -14.26 -9.50 30.90
CA SER A 2 -13.06 -9.44 30.06
C SER A 2 -11.96 -8.71 30.82
N LEU A 3 -10.73 -9.23 30.79
CA LEU A 3 -9.55 -8.57 31.36
C LEU A 3 -8.71 -8.01 30.21
N ALA A 4 -8.31 -6.75 30.30
CA ALA A 4 -7.42 -6.15 29.31
C ALA A 4 -5.98 -6.62 29.52
N THR A 5 -5.26 -6.87 28.42
CA THR A 5 -3.83 -7.22 28.43
C THR A 5 -3.06 -6.29 27.48
N ALA A 6 -1.76 -6.08 27.74
CA ALA A 6 -0.87 -5.30 26.88
C ALA A 6 -0.46 -6.12 25.64
N THR A 7 -1.42 -6.46 24.80
CA THR A 7 -1.19 -7.29 23.60
C THR A 7 -1.88 -6.63 22.40
N PRO A 8 -1.15 -6.37 21.30
CA PRO A 8 -1.77 -5.81 20.11
C PRO A 8 -2.78 -6.79 19.49
N ALA A 9 -3.79 -6.24 18.81
CA ALA A 9 -4.73 -7.06 18.06
C ALA A 9 -4.00 -7.81 16.92
N PRO A 10 -4.33 -9.09 16.65
CA PRO A 10 -3.75 -9.85 15.53
C PRO A 10 -4.02 -9.24 14.15
N ALA A 11 -5.01 -8.36 14.05
CA ALA A 11 -5.36 -7.63 12.83
C ALA A 11 -4.33 -6.53 12.49
N LEU A 12 -3.52 -6.06 13.45
CA LEU A 12 -2.48 -5.09 13.13
C LEU A 12 -1.40 -5.74 12.24
N LEU A 13 -0.91 -4.98 11.27
CA LEU A 13 0.14 -5.43 10.38
C LEU A 13 1.48 -5.57 11.11
N SER A 14 2.32 -6.44 10.58
CA SER A 14 3.74 -6.50 10.91
C SER A 14 4.57 -6.67 9.63
N PRO A 15 5.84 -6.26 9.62
CA PRO A 15 6.69 -6.39 8.43
C PRO A 15 6.78 -7.82 7.84
N THR A 16 6.48 -8.84 8.64
CA THR A 16 6.71 -10.25 8.29
C THR A 16 5.45 -11.02 7.92
N ASP A 17 4.24 -10.45 8.06
CA ASP A 17 2.99 -11.21 7.93
C ASP A 17 2.21 -11.00 6.63
N HIS A 18 2.62 -10.05 5.80
CA HIS A 18 1.92 -9.71 4.57
C HIS A 18 2.87 -9.50 3.39
N ALA A 19 2.27 -9.45 2.20
CA ALA A 19 2.88 -8.91 0.99
C ALA A 19 2.15 -7.64 0.56
N LEU A 20 2.87 -6.68 -0.03
CA LEU A 20 2.29 -5.49 -0.66
C LEU A 20 2.13 -5.74 -2.16
N VAL A 21 0.93 -5.59 -2.70
CA VAL A 21 0.63 -5.75 -4.13
C VAL A 21 0.27 -4.39 -4.70
N LEU A 22 1.12 -3.89 -5.60
CA LEU A 22 0.98 -2.58 -6.25
C LEU A 22 0.48 -2.78 -7.68
N ILE A 23 -0.76 -2.37 -7.92
CA ILE A 23 -1.52 -2.75 -9.09
C ILE A 23 -1.69 -1.55 -10.03
N ASP A 24 -1.07 -1.62 -11.20
CA ASP A 24 -1.39 -0.80 -12.38
C ASP A 24 -1.29 0.71 -12.15
N PHE A 25 -0.27 1.15 -11.40
CA PHE A 25 0.10 2.56 -11.27
C PHE A 25 0.69 3.08 -12.58
N GLN A 26 -0.12 3.16 -13.63
CA GLN A 26 0.28 3.50 -14.98
C GLN A 26 -0.31 4.85 -15.40
N SER A 27 0.37 5.50 -16.34
CA SER A 27 0.03 6.87 -16.78
C SER A 27 -1.42 7.00 -17.26
N GLN A 28 -1.88 6.09 -18.13
CA GLN A 28 -3.24 6.15 -18.68
C GLN A 28 -4.31 5.92 -17.61
N MET A 29 -4.03 5.07 -16.62
CA MET A 29 -4.94 4.84 -15.49
C MET A 29 -5.02 6.11 -14.63
N ALA A 30 -3.90 6.79 -14.41
CA ALA A 30 -3.88 8.03 -13.63
C ALA A 30 -4.67 9.17 -14.28
N PHE A 31 -4.66 9.29 -15.62
CA PHE A 31 -5.26 10.44 -16.31
C PHE A 31 -6.76 10.57 -16.13
N ALA A 32 -7.50 9.47 -16.00
CA ALA A 32 -8.94 9.52 -15.76
C ALA A 32 -9.28 9.49 -14.26
N THR A 33 -8.29 9.50 -13.36
CA THR A 33 -8.52 9.48 -11.91
C THR A 33 -8.93 10.87 -11.42
N HIS A 34 -10.06 10.95 -10.72
CA HIS A 34 -10.64 12.21 -10.22
C HIS A 34 -10.94 12.20 -8.71
N THR A 35 -10.76 11.06 -8.03
CA THR A 35 -11.00 10.96 -6.58
C THR A 35 -9.83 11.40 -5.71
N ILE A 36 -8.65 11.54 -6.31
CA ILE A 36 -7.42 11.95 -5.64
C ILE A 36 -6.57 12.76 -6.61
N ASP A 37 -5.92 13.83 -6.11
CA ASP A 37 -4.92 14.56 -6.89
C ASP A 37 -3.76 13.64 -7.29
N ILE A 38 -3.30 13.72 -8.54
CA ILE A 38 -2.25 12.83 -9.06
C ILE A 38 -0.95 12.98 -8.27
N SER A 39 -0.64 14.18 -7.77
CA SER A 39 0.57 14.41 -6.95
C SER A 39 0.44 13.75 -5.59
N ALA A 40 -0.75 13.84 -4.98
CA ALA A 40 -1.06 13.15 -3.72
C ALA A 40 -1.00 11.63 -3.89
N LEU A 41 -1.58 11.08 -4.96
CA LEU A 41 -1.51 9.66 -5.27
C LEU A 41 -0.06 9.19 -5.42
N ARG A 42 0.74 9.85 -6.26
CA ARG A 42 2.17 9.50 -6.46
C ARG A 42 2.97 9.61 -5.17
N ASN A 43 2.69 10.61 -4.33
CA ASN A 43 3.29 10.73 -3.01
C ASN A 43 2.94 9.55 -2.10
N ASN A 44 1.66 9.19 -2.01
CA ASN A 44 1.19 8.13 -1.13
C ASN A 44 1.72 6.76 -1.59
N VAL A 45 1.77 6.52 -2.91
CA VAL A 45 2.41 5.33 -3.50
C VAL A 45 3.90 5.28 -3.16
N SER A 46 4.60 6.41 -3.21
CA SER A 46 6.01 6.50 -2.80
C SER A 46 6.19 6.20 -1.31
N LEU A 47 5.28 6.70 -0.47
CA LEU A 47 5.28 6.46 0.98
C LEU A 47 5.18 4.95 1.26
N ILE A 48 4.15 4.27 0.75
CA ILE A 48 3.93 2.84 1.03
C ILE A 48 5.04 1.98 0.43
N SER A 49 5.57 2.36 -0.73
CA SER A 49 6.65 1.63 -1.42
C SER A 49 7.97 1.72 -0.66
N LYS A 50 8.35 2.92 -0.21
CA LYS A 50 9.53 3.12 0.63
C LYS A 50 9.39 2.44 1.98
N SER A 51 8.18 2.44 2.54
CA SER A 51 7.87 1.73 3.80
C SER A 51 8.08 0.23 3.63
N ALA A 52 7.44 -0.39 2.63
CA ALA A 52 7.60 -1.81 2.35
C ALA A 52 9.06 -2.20 2.09
N LYS A 53 9.77 -1.43 1.26
CA LYS A 53 11.20 -1.66 0.99
C LYS A 53 12.05 -1.56 2.27
N GLY A 54 11.87 -0.50 3.06
CA GLY A 54 12.67 -0.26 4.26
C GLY A 54 12.44 -1.32 5.35
N PHE A 55 11.21 -1.82 5.47
CA PHE A 55 10.84 -2.86 6.43
C PHE A 55 10.98 -4.29 5.87
N ASN A 56 11.50 -4.46 4.65
CA ASN A 56 11.67 -5.74 3.97
C ASN A 56 10.36 -6.54 3.77
N VAL A 57 9.25 -5.84 3.55
CA VAL A 57 7.98 -6.44 3.14
C VAL A 57 8.10 -6.90 1.68
N PRO A 58 7.74 -8.15 1.34
CA PRO A 58 7.67 -8.61 -0.05
C PRO A 58 6.70 -7.76 -0.88
N VAL A 59 7.11 -7.38 -2.10
CA VAL A 59 6.29 -6.55 -3.00
C VAL A 59 6.02 -7.29 -4.30
N VAL A 60 4.80 -7.17 -4.83
CA VAL A 60 4.43 -7.61 -6.19
C VAL A 60 4.04 -6.38 -6.99
N LEU A 61 4.62 -6.22 -8.18
CA LEU A 61 4.37 -5.10 -9.08
C LEU A 61 3.65 -5.60 -10.33
N THR A 62 2.52 -5.00 -10.70
CA THR A 62 1.78 -5.39 -11.89
C THR A 62 1.46 -4.20 -12.79
N THR A 63 1.37 -4.49 -14.09
CA THR A 63 0.85 -3.58 -15.12
C THR A 63 -0.20 -4.29 -15.96
N VAL A 64 -1.10 -3.53 -16.57
CA VAL A 64 -2.08 -4.04 -17.52
C VAL A 64 -1.91 -3.34 -18.85
N ALA A 65 -1.76 -4.09 -19.94
CA ALA A 65 -1.63 -3.58 -21.30
C ALA A 65 -0.57 -2.47 -21.43
N GLU A 66 0.58 -2.62 -20.77
CA GLU A 66 1.62 -1.58 -20.66
C GLU A 66 2.07 -1.05 -22.02
N THR A 67 2.36 -1.96 -22.95
CA THR A 67 2.93 -1.61 -24.25
C THR A 67 1.88 -1.22 -25.30
N SER A 68 0.60 -1.47 -25.05
CA SER A 68 -0.48 -1.31 -26.03
C SER A 68 -1.50 -0.23 -25.69
N PHE A 69 -1.75 0.06 -24.41
CA PHE A 69 -2.78 1.01 -24.00
C PHE A 69 -2.41 1.83 -22.77
N SER A 70 -2.00 1.19 -21.68
CA SER A 70 -1.95 1.85 -20.36
C SER A 70 -0.68 2.67 -20.12
N GLY A 71 0.38 2.39 -20.89
CA GLY A 71 1.67 3.05 -20.76
C GLY A 71 2.47 2.58 -19.54
N PRO A 72 3.65 3.19 -19.31
CA PRO A 72 4.57 2.74 -18.28
C PRO A 72 4.02 3.03 -16.87
N MET A 73 4.55 2.26 -15.92
CA MET A 73 4.35 2.48 -14.49
C MET A 73 4.91 3.85 -14.05
N PHE A 74 4.37 4.40 -12.96
CA PHE A 74 4.91 5.60 -12.30
C PHE A 74 6.40 5.42 -12.02
N PRO A 75 7.25 6.40 -12.39
CA PRO A 75 8.71 6.25 -12.35
C PRO A 75 9.28 5.99 -10.95
N GLU A 76 8.56 6.37 -9.90
CA GLU A 76 8.95 6.14 -8.51
C GLU A 76 9.06 4.64 -8.19
N LEU A 77 8.20 3.80 -8.75
CA LEU A 77 8.17 2.37 -8.47
C LEU A 77 9.41 1.63 -8.97
N PRO A 78 9.81 1.71 -10.26
CA PRO A 78 11.06 1.11 -10.71
C PRO A 78 12.31 1.79 -10.13
N GLN A 79 12.23 3.04 -9.67
CA GLN A 79 13.34 3.67 -8.93
C GLN A 79 13.51 3.07 -7.54
N ILE A 80 12.40 2.84 -6.82
CA ILE A 80 12.40 2.21 -5.50
C ILE A 80 12.74 0.72 -5.62
N PHE A 81 12.17 0.01 -6.58
CA PHE A 81 12.31 -1.43 -6.78
C PHE A 81 13.14 -1.77 -8.03
N ALA A 82 14.32 -1.15 -8.15
CA ALA A 82 15.19 -1.30 -9.31
C ALA A 82 15.52 -2.79 -9.60
N GLY A 83 15.25 -3.22 -10.83
CA GLY A 83 15.51 -4.58 -11.30
C GLY A 83 14.49 -5.63 -10.85
N GLN A 84 13.45 -5.25 -10.11
CA GLN A 84 12.38 -6.16 -9.73
C GLN A 84 11.46 -6.45 -10.93
N THR A 85 10.98 -7.69 -11.02
CA THR A 85 10.03 -8.09 -12.04
C THR A 85 8.71 -7.33 -11.91
N VAL A 86 8.21 -6.85 -13.04
CA VAL A 86 6.86 -6.28 -13.19
C VAL A 86 6.06 -7.26 -14.04
N PHE A 87 4.92 -7.70 -13.53
CA PHE A 87 4.03 -8.63 -14.22
C PHE A 87 3.04 -7.84 -15.07
N ASP A 88 3.34 -7.71 -16.37
CA ASP A 88 2.42 -7.14 -17.36
C ASP A 88 1.43 -8.19 -17.85
N ARG A 89 0.16 -7.83 -17.92
CA ARG A 89 -0.95 -8.73 -18.27
C ARG A 89 -1.98 -8.02 -19.13
N THR A 90 -2.98 -8.76 -19.62
CA THR A 90 -4.12 -8.20 -20.36
C THR A 90 -5.43 -8.18 -19.56
N SER A 91 -5.55 -9.00 -18.51
CA SER A 91 -6.73 -9.05 -17.65
C SER A 91 -6.76 -7.86 -16.68
N MET A 92 -7.93 -7.25 -16.52
CA MET A 92 -8.13 -6.22 -15.51
C MET A 92 -8.12 -6.79 -14.08
N ASN A 93 -8.63 -8.01 -13.91
CA ASN A 93 -8.52 -8.72 -12.64
C ASN A 93 -7.13 -9.37 -12.53
N THR A 94 -6.27 -8.79 -11.69
CA THR A 94 -4.91 -9.29 -11.40
C THR A 94 -4.89 -10.73 -10.91
N TRP A 95 -5.98 -11.20 -10.28
CA TRP A 95 -6.07 -12.57 -9.77
C TRP A 95 -6.34 -13.62 -10.87
N GLU A 96 -6.64 -13.18 -12.10
CA GLU A 96 -6.81 -14.05 -13.26
C GLU A 96 -5.50 -14.26 -14.04
N ASP A 97 -4.40 -13.63 -13.60
CA ASP A 97 -3.08 -13.79 -14.22
C ASP A 97 -2.24 -14.84 -13.45
N GLN A 98 -1.95 -15.96 -14.12
CA GLN A 98 -1.27 -17.08 -13.48
C GLN A 98 0.14 -16.73 -12.97
N PRO A 99 1.01 -16.01 -13.73
CA PRO A 99 2.30 -15.55 -13.22
C PRO A 99 2.21 -14.75 -11.91
N VAL A 100 1.23 -13.85 -11.77
CA VAL A 100 1.00 -13.13 -10.51
C VAL A 100 0.60 -14.07 -9.38
N ILE A 101 -0.30 -15.02 -9.63
CA ILE A 101 -0.72 -16.00 -8.61
C ILE A 101 0.44 -16.89 -8.18
N ASP A 102 1.29 -17.32 -9.12
CA ASP A 102 2.49 -18.11 -8.82
C ASP A 102 3.44 -17.33 -7.91
N GLU A 103 3.61 -16.02 -8.15
CA GLU A 103 4.43 -15.16 -7.31
C GLU A 103 3.82 -14.95 -5.90
N ILE A 104 2.52 -14.72 -5.81
CA ILE A 104 1.81 -14.61 -4.52
C ILE A 104 1.99 -15.90 -3.70
N ASN A 105 1.83 -17.06 -4.33
CA ASN A 105 2.02 -18.36 -3.70
C ASN A 105 3.48 -18.60 -3.29
N ARG A 106 4.44 -18.18 -4.12
CA ARG A 106 5.88 -18.26 -3.81
C ARG A 106 6.24 -17.41 -2.59
N ILE A 107 5.66 -16.21 -2.47
CA ILE A 107 5.83 -15.32 -1.31
C ILE A 107 5.25 -15.95 -0.04
N GLY A 108 4.13 -16.70 -0.17
CA GLY A 108 3.59 -17.52 0.91
C GLY A 108 2.98 -16.73 2.07
N LYS A 109 2.50 -15.50 1.81
CA LYS A 109 1.83 -14.66 2.81
C LYS A 109 0.32 -14.77 2.64
N ARG A 110 -0.37 -15.11 3.73
CA ARG A 110 -1.84 -15.19 3.77
C ARG A 110 -2.50 -13.81 3.77
N ARG A 111 -1.79 -12.79 4.23
CA ARG A 111 -2.27 -11.41 4.24
C ARG A 111 -1.70 -10.64 3.06
N LEU A 112 -2.57 -9.93 2.35
CA LEU A 112 -2.24 -9.08 1.22
C LEU A 112 -2.67 -7.66 1.54
N VAL A 113 -1.76 -6.72 1.34
CA VAL A 113 -2.05 -5.29 1.37
C VAL A 113 -2.04 -4.83 -0.08
N VAL A 114 -3.12 -4.21 -0.55
CA VAL A 114 -3.27 -3.85 -1.96
C VAL A 114 -3.46 -2.35 -2.13
N ALA A 115 -2.87 -1.81 -3.18
CA ALA A 115 -3.05 -0.43 -3.62
C ALA A 115 -2.92 -0.36 -5.16
N GLY A 116 -3.63 0.56 -5.81
CA GLY A 116 -3.55 0.68 -7.26
C GLY A 116 -4.71 1.40 -7.94
N LEU A 117 -4.75 1.29 -9.26
CA LEU A 117 -5.72 1.98 -10.12
C LEU A 117 -6.39 1.00 -11.10
N TRP A 118 -7.71 1.03 -11.31
CA TRP A 118 -8.74 1.76 -10.55
C TRP A 118 -9.34 0.92 -9.44
N THR A 119 -9.84 1.62 -8.44
CA THR A 119 -10.44 1.02 -7.24
C THR A 119 -11.58 0.07 -7.60
N SER A 120 -12.47 0.51 -8.50
CA SER A 120 -13.65 -0.21 -8.98
C SER A 120 -13.39 -1.26 -10.05
N VAL A 121 -12.13 -1.41 -10.48
CA VAL A 121 -11.75 -2.34 -11.55
C VAL A 121 -10.60 -3.24 -11.07
N CYS A 122 -9.37 -2.74 -11.15
CA CYS A 122 -8.16 -3.54 -10.89
C CYS A 122 -7.91 -3.83 -9.41
N ILE A 123 -8.61 -3.17 -8.49
CA ILE A 123 -8.49 -3.46 -7.04
C ILE A 123 -9.62 -4.35 -6.55
N VAL A 124 -10.87 -4.02 -6.87
CA VAL A 124 -12.02 -4.80 -6.41
C VAL A 124 -11.99 -6.25 -6.91
N GLY A 125 -11.55 -6.50 -8.14
CA GLY A 125 -11.43 -7.84 -8.71
C GLY A 125 -10.54 -8.76 -7.86
N PRO A 126 -9.23 -8.46 -7.75
CA PRO A 126 -8.32 -9.31 -7.00
C PRO A 126 -8.59 -9.34 -5.50
N ALA A 127 -9.09 -8.26 -4.90
CA ALA A 127 -9.47 -8.26 -3.49
C ALA A 127 -10.59 -9.29 -3.22
N LEU A 128 -11.65 -9.31 -4.03
CA LEU A 128 -12.75 -10.26 -3.88
C LEU A 128 -12.31 -11.69 -4.17
N SER A 129 -11.48 -11.91 -5.19
CA SER A 129 -10.93 -13.23 -5.50
C SER A 129 -10.04 -13.77 -4.39
N ALA A 130 -9.16 -12.94 -3.83
CA ALA A 130 -8.30 -13.31 -2.71
C ALA A 130 -9.11 -13.66 -1.44
N LEU A 131 -10.09 -12.82 -1.09
CA LEU A 131 -10.99 -13.04 0.06
C LEU A 131 -11.77 -14.36 -0.10
N ALA A 132 -12.32 -14.62 -1.29
CA ALA A 132 -13.02 -15.88 -1.57
C ALA A 132 -12.13 -17.13 -1.44
N GLN A 133 -10.82 -16.96 -1.56
CA GLN A 133 -9.81 -18.02 -1.40
C GLN A 133 -9.18 -18.04 0.00
N GLY A 134 -9.70 -17.26 0.96
CA GLY A 134 -9.28 -17.30 2.37
C GLY A 134 -8.06 -16.44 2.71
N PHE A 135 -7.63 -15.56 1.81
CA PHE A 135 -6.63 -14.53 2.12
C PHE A 135 -7.26 -13.43 2.99
N GLU A 136 -6.43 -12.76 3.80
CA GLU A 136 -6.79 -11.50 4.44
C GLU A 136 -6.39 -10.34 3.53
N VAL A 137 -7.30 -9.41 3.26
CA VAL A 137 -7.03 -8.28 2.36
C VAL A 137 -7.18 -6.95 3.08
N TYR A 138 -6.12 -6.15 3.01
CA TYR A 138 -6.11 -4.74 3.43
C TYR A 138 -6.00 -3.87 2.20
N VAL A 139 -6.73 -2.76 2.15
CA VAL A 139 -6.73 -1.83 0.99
C VAL A 139 -6.24 -0.47 1.44
N ILE A 140 -5.14 0.03 0.87
CA ILE A 140 -4.63 1.38 1.18
C ILE A 140 -5.38 2.40 0.32
N THR A 141 -6.48 2.94 0.84
CA THR A 141 -7.47 3.67 0.04
C THR A 141 -6.97 5.02 -0.48
N ASP A 142 -6.11 5.71 0.27
CA ASP A 142 -5.47 6.96 -0.15
C ASP A 142 -4.27 6.73 -1.10
N ALA A 143 -3.91 5.48 -1.39
CA ALA A 143 -3.03 5.09 -2.48
C ALA A 143 -3.82 4.40 -3.63
N CYS A 144 -5.14 4.51 -3.62
CA CYS A 144 -6.04 4.08 -4.67
C CYS A 144 -6.75 5.31 -5.27
N GLY A 145 -7.32 5.13 -6.47
CA GLY A 145 -8.05 6.17 -7.17
C GLY A 145 -9.07 5.61 -8.14
N ASP A 146 -10.02 6.44 -8.55
CA ASP A 146 -11.06 6.08 -9.51
C ASP A 146 -11.53 7.30 -10.32
N VAL A 147 -12.40 7.05 -11.31
CA VAL A 147 -12.95 8.06 -12.21
C VAL A 147 -13.98 8.97 -11.56
N SER A 148 -14.55 8.55 -10.43
CA SER A 148 -15.49 9.35 -9.63
C SER A 148 -15.53 8.86 -8.19
N GLU A 149 -15.93 9.75 -7.28
CA GLU A 149 -16.07 9.42 -5.86
C GLU A 149 -17.07 8.28 -5.66
N GLU A 150 -18.18 8.29 -6.41
CA GLU A 150 -19.15 7.19 -6.39
C GLU A 150 -18.50 5.85 -6.78
N ALA A 151 -17.71 5.80 -7.85
CA ALA A 151 -17.04 4.56 -8.28
C ALA A 151 -16.08 4.03 -7.20
N HIS A 152 -15.25 4.91 -6.64
CA HIS A 152 -14.32 4.57 -5.57
C HIS A 152 -15.07 4.07 -4.33
N GLU A 153 -16.02 4.83 -3.81
CA GLU A 153 -16.72 4.53 -2.56
C GLU A 153 -17.60 3.29 -2.67
N ARG A 154 -18.26 3.05 -3.81
CA ARG A 154 -19.02 1.81 -4.02
C ARG A 154 -18.10 0.59 -4.10
N ALA A 155 -16.93 0.73 -4.71
CA ALA A 155 -15.95 -0.35 -4.77
C ALA A 155 -15.36 -0.68 -3.39
N ILE A 156 -14.96 0.34 -2.62
CA ILE A 156 -14.51 0.18 -1.22
C ILE A 156 -15.61 -0.46 -0.38
N THR A 157 -16.85 0.05 -0.45
CA THR A 157 -17.99 -0.53 0.28
C THR A 157 -18.20 -2.00 -0.07
N ARG A 158 -18.13 -2.36 -1.36
CA ARG A 158 -18.26 -3.74 -1.82
C ARG A 158 -17.14 -4.64 -1.28
N MET A 159 -15.90 -4.16 -1.24
CA MET A 159 -14.77 -4.90 -0.65
C MET A 159 -14.93 -5.08 0.86
N VAL A 160 -15.36 -4.04 1.58
CA VAL A 160 -15.64 -4.10 3.02
C VAL A 160 -16.72 -5.14 3.33
N GLN A 161 -17.81 -5.15 2.55
CA GLN A 161 -18.89 -6.14 2.71
C GLN A 161 -18.40 -7.59 2.50
N ALA A 162 -17.35 -7.78 1.71
CA ALA A 162 -16.71 -9.08 1.50
C ALA A 162 -15.63 -9.41 2.56
N GLY A 163 -15.29 -8.47 3.45
CA GLY A 163 -14.33 -8.68 4.54
C GLY A 163 -12.96 -8.01 4.36
N ALA A 164 -12.78 -7.16 3.34
CA ALA A 164 -11.56 -6.35 3.23
C ALA A 164 -11.49 -5.28 4.33
N VAL A 165 -10.27 -4.90 4.73
CA VAL A 165 -10.01 -3.87 5.74
C VAL A 165 -9.37 -2.63 5.09
N PRO A 166 -10.09 -1.51 4.97
CA PRO A 166 -9.52 -0.25 4.50
C PRO A 166 -8.49 0.32 5.49
N MET A 167 -7.42 0.90 4.97
CA MET A 167 -6.43 1.65 5.74
C MET A 167 -5.83 2.78 4.90
N THR A 168 -4.97 3.61 5.49
CA THR A 168 -4.28 4.71 4.79
C THR A 168 -2.76 4.56 4.78
N SER A 169 -2.09 5.29 3.91
CA SER A 169 -0.66 5.20 3.64
C SER A 169 0.19 5.52 4.87
N VAL A 170 -0.13 6.59 5.60
CA VAL A 170 0.57 6.94 6.85
C VAL A 170 0.29 5.91 7.94
N GLN A 171 -0.95 5.42 8.04
CA GLN A 171 -1.27 4.34 8.97
C GLN A 171 -0.44 3.09 8.65
N TYR A 172 -0.29 2.72 7.39
CA TYR A 172 0.54 1.59 6.96
C TYR A 172 1.97 1.70 7.47
N LEU A 173 2.64 2.82 7.22
CA LEU A 173 4.00 3.07 7.75
C LEU A 173 4.06 2.92 9.28
N LEU A 174 3.09 3.50 9.99
CA LEU A 174 3.08 3.49 11.45
C LEU A 174 2.70 2.11 12.04
N GLU A 175 1.92 1.30 11.34
CA GLU A 175 1.68 -0.11 11.71
C GLU A 175 2.89 -1.01 11.46
N LEU A 176 3.83 -0.64 10.59
CA LEU A 176 5.12 -1.34 10.50
C LEU A 176 6.03 -0.98 11.68
N GLN A 177 6.12 0.32 12.03
CA GLN A 177 6.93 0.79 13.16
C GLN A 177 6.37 0.34 14.52
N ARG A 178 5.08 0.60 14.79
CA ARG A 178 4.29 0.37 16.03
C ARG A 178 4.79 0.96 17.34
N ASP A 179 6.10 1.06 17.51
CA ASP A 179 6.72 1.39 18.79
C ASP A 179 7.95 2.29 18.53
N TRP A 180 7.96 3.46 19.17
CA TRP A 180 9.06 4.43 19.05
C TRP A 180 10.34 3.98 19.75
N ALA A 181 10.27 2.97 20.62
CA ALA A 181 11.45 2.33 21.19
C ALA A 181 12.16 1.37 20.22
N ARG A 182 11.56 1.06 19.04
CA ARG A 182 12.23 0.29 17.99
C ARG A 182 13.20 1.17 17.21
N GLY A 183 14.38 1.37 17.77
CA GLY A 183 15.35 2.29 17.21
C GLY A 183 15.98 1.89 15.89
N GLU A 184 16.07 0.59 15.62
CA GLU A 184 16.58 0.08 14.33
C GLU A 184 15.80 0.62 13.13
N THR A 185 14.50 0.91 13.31
CA THR A 185 13.61 1.39 12.24
C THR A 185 13.11 2.82 12.46
N TYR A 186 13.54 3.51 13.51
CA TYR A 186 13.07 4.86 13.84
C TYR A 186 13.50 5.91 12.81
N ASP A 187 14.80 5.98 12.50
CA ASP A 187 15.32 6.96 11.54
C ASP A 187 14.80 6.69 10.12
N LEU A 188 14.61 5.41 9.78
CA LEU A 188 13.92 5.01 8.56
C LEU A 188 12.48 5.55 8.54
N THR A 189 11.71 5.27 9.60
CA THR A 189 10.28 5.65 9.69
C THR A 189 10.12 7.16 9.67
N THR A 190 10.86 7.87 10.51
CA THR A 190 10.79 9.33 10.60
C THR A 190 11.33 10.00 9.35
N GLY A 191 12.33 9.42 8.68
CA GLY A 191 12.83 9.87 7.38
C GLY A 191 11.77 9.76 6.28
N ILE A 192 11.12 8.61 6.15
CA ILE A 192 10.02 8.42 5.18
C ILE A 192 8.86 9.37 5.49
N ALA A 193 8.43 9.44 6.75
CA ALA A 193 7.33 10.31 7.16
C ALA A 193 7.64 11.80 6.94
N ARG A 194 8.88 12.24 7.20
CA ARG A 194 9.34 13.60 6.94
C ARG A 194 9.17 14.00 5.48
N ASP A 195 9.45 13.06 4.57
CA ASP A 195 9.48 13.33 3.13
C ASP A 195 8.09 13.14 2.49
N HIS A 196 7.21 12.31 3.06
CA HIS A 196 5.96 11.90 2.42
C HIS A 196 4.67 12.01 3.25
N ALA A 197 4.72 12.18 4.57
CA ALA A 197 3.54 12.17 5.43
C ALA A 197 2.90 13.56 5.65
N GLY A 198 3.06 14.48 4.69
CA GLY A 198 2.43 15.81 4.70
C GLY A 198 2.62 16.56 6.02
N GLY A 199 1.51 16.93 6.66
CA GLY A 199 1.51 17.66 7.94
C GLY A 199 2.24 16.92 9.07
N TYR A 200 2.18 15.58 9.11
CA TYR A 200 2.93 14.80 10.09
C TYR A 200 4.44 14.91 9.85
N GLY A 201 4.86 14.86 8.58
CA GLY A 201 6.24 15.10 8.18
C GLY A 201 6.76 16.48 8.59
N ILE A 202 5.96 17.53 8.42
CA ILE A 202 6.27 18.90 8.90
C ILE A 202 6.47 18.91 10.42
N GLY A 203 5.61 18.20 11.16
CA GLY A 203 5.75 18.05 12.61
C GLY A 203 7.09 17.43 13.03
N ILE A 204 7.56 16.40 12.31
CA ILE A 204 8.87 15.77 12.55
C ILE A 204 10.01 16.76 12.29
N GLN A 205 9.96 17.52 11.19
CA GLN A 205 10.97 18.54 10.88
C GLN A 205 11.05 19.60 11.98
N TYR A 206 9.88 20.09 12.40
CA TYR A 206 9.75 21.07 13.47
C TYR A 206 10.33 20.54 14.78
N ALA A 207 9.92 19.35 15.22
CA ALA A 207 10.37 18.76 16.47
C ALA A 207 11.88 18.51 16.50
N LYS A 208 12.44 17.98 15.41
CA LYS A 208 13.88 17.75 15.27
C LYS A 208 14.67 19.06 15.32
N ARG A 209 14.16 20.12 14.67
CA ARG A 209 14.83 21.41 14.62
C ARG A 209 14.73 22.21 15.91
N MET A 210 13.58 22.19 16.58
CA MET A 210 13.34 23.00 17.77
C MET A 210 13.80 22.34 19.07
N PHE A 211 13.72 21.00 19.14
CA PHE A 211 13.92 20.28 20.41
C PHE A 211 15.00 19.20 20.34
N GLY A 212 15.65 19.00 19.19
CA GLY A 212 16.62 17.92 19.02
C GLY A 212 16.00 16.54 19.26
N ALA A 213 14.70 16.38 18.96
CA ALA A 213 13.93 15.19 19.30
C ALA A 213 14.62 13.89 18.79
N GLN A 214 14.72 12.91 19.69
CA GLN A 214 15.26 11.57 19.48
C GLN A 214 14.33 10.53 20.15
N GLU A 215 14.54 9.25 19.85
CA GLU A 215 13.76 8.13 20.40
C GLU A 215 13.65 8.15 21.93
N GLY A 216 12.49 7.72 22.45
CA GLY A 216 12.37 7.22 23.82
C GLY A 216 12.65 8.20 24.95
N GLY A 217 12.66 9.51 24.70
CA GLY A 217 12.91 10.54 25.72
C GLY A 217 11.76 10.66 26.73
N HIS A 218 11.80 9.82 27.77
CA HIS A 218 11.23 10.12 29.08
C HIS A 218 12.33 10.59 30.03
#